data_AF-A0A1E3PTU4-F1
#
_entry.id   AF-A0A1E3PTU4-F1
#
_cell.length_a   1.000
_cell.length_b   1.000
_cell.length_c   1.000
_cell.angle_alpha   90.00
_cell.angle_beta   90.00
_cell.angle_gamma   90.00
#
_symmetry.space_group_name_H-M   'P 1'
#
loop_
_entity.id
_entity.type
_entity.pdbx_description
1 polymer ?
#
loop_
_entity_poly.entity_id
_entity_poly.type
_entity_poly.pdbx_seq_one_letter_code
_entity_poly.pdbx_strand_id
1 'polypeptide(L)'
;MKVGIKGITTLVVAASLVIANRELADRIDESGFIRGVAPVDQNKYLPIGSDTHDNKVWACLTNPEIIIPWEAINDDYCDCPDGSDEPGTAACSGLNAQALPGFWCQNIGYKARYIPNHRVNDGLCDYKLCCDGSDEWAHIGGVKCENRCEAMQREWHTLVDLETEELHRGLKIREERVQETWKKLETIREEMKDISDQLVHLKLQLNIRSENSHEVLWCETVKQQYEALQDRVKFLESKISSEDKAYDITEIDWTQCQPQQKANLWTNMWASLWNKFIEHLPAGIKNISKAQLHQFQKWLISNGFLEPETKFNPQKSAQIQAEIVKLKQEYDIKREQLLESNPDFGRDNIFYPYAVSIFNNGKVGSPDPGACINTYLAGYEYKVCPLHSVHQTGNGHDSLLGKYESMSEVILERDNVTGLVRGLPKLTEDQMAAGWTIVGGKSKLVMEFSGGTKCWEGPQRKAKVEIFCGEIDGILAVKEAEKCQYVIEMVSPVACKEKLDKIDEVEIIHDEL
;
A
#
# COMPACT_ATOMS: atom_id res chain seq x y z
N MET A 1 -70.17 -73.21 -2.84
CA MET A 1 -69.21 -72.39 -2.07
C MET A 1 -67.79 -72.85 -2.37
N LYS A 2 -67.01 -72.02 -3.08
CA LYS A 2 -65.54 -71.83 -2.95
C LYS A 2 -65.10 -70.96 -4.13
N VAL A 3 -65.08 -69.65 -3.91
CA VAL A 3 -64.40 -68.67 -4.78
C VAL A 3 -62.96 -68.62 -4.29
N GLY A 4 -62.02 -69.00 -5.15
CA GLY A 4 -60.58 -69.02 -4.85
C GLY A 4 -59.97 -67.64 -5.05
N ILE A 5 -59.42 -67.08 -3.96
CA ILE A 5 -58.62 -65.86 -3.96
C ILE A 5 -57.22 -66.23 -4.49
N LYS A 6 -56.91 -65.83 -5.73
CA LYS A 6 -55.54 -65.79 -6.27
C LYS A 6 -55.36 -64.44 -6.95
N GLY A 7 -54.81 -63.47 -6.23
CA GLY A 7 -54.57 -62.13 -6.78
C GLY A 7 -53.97 -61.12 -5.79
N ILE A 8 -53.13 -61.55 -4.85
CA ILE A 8 -52.50 -60.64 -3.87
C ILE A 8 -50.97 -60.75 -3.86
N THR A 9 -50.37 -61.86 -4.33
CA THR A 9 -48.91 -62.07 -4.21
C THR A 9 -48.04 -61.39 -5.27
N THR A 10 -48.59 -60.96 -6.41
CA THR A 10 -47.77 -60.35 -7.49
C THR A 10 -47.64 -58.83 -7.38
N LEU A 11 -48.59 -58.16 -6.71
CA LEU A 11 -48.58 -56.70 -6.51
C LEU A 11 -47.63 -56.27 -5.37
N VAL A 12 -47.48 -57.11 -4.34
CA VAL A 12 -46.61 -56.82 -3.18
C VAL A 12 -45.13 -56.85 -3.59
N VAL A 13 -44.71 -57.80 -4.44
CA VAL A 13 -43.29 -57.91 -4.87
C VAL A 13 -42.87 -56.72 -5.74
N ALA A 14 -43.74 -56.23 -6.63
CA ALA A 14 -43.46 -55.05 -7.44
C ALA A 14 -43.43 -53.75 -6.61
N ALA A 15 -44.34 -53.60 -5.63
CA ALA A 15 -44.33 -52.47 -4.72
C ALA A 15 -43.08 -52.46 -3.82
N SER A 16 -42.67 -53.61 -3.27
CA SER A 16 -41.48 -53.73 -2.43
C SER A 16 -40.17 -53.44 -3.20
N LEU A 17 -40.07 -53.85 -4.47
CA LEU A 17 -38.92 -53.51 -5.34
C LEU A 17 -38.87 -52.02 -5.71
N VAL A 18 -40.02 -51.36 -5.88
CA VAL A 18 -40.11 -49.91 -6.15
C VAL A 18 -39.82 -49.08 -4.90
N ILE A 19 -40.26 -49.54 -3.71
CA ILE A 19 -39.99 -48.90 -2.42
C ILE A 19 -38.50 -49.02 -2.05
N ALA A 20 -37.90 -50.21 -2.17
CA ALA A 20 -36.48 -50.42 -1.92
C ALA A 20 -35.57 -49.62 -2.86
N ASN A 21 -35.98 -49.41 -4.12
CA ASN A 21 -35.27 -48.55 -5.08
C ASN A 21 -35.42 -47.06 -4.76
N ARG A 22 -36.50 -46.64 -4.08
CA ARG A 22 -36.72 -45.25 -3.68
C ARG A 22 -35.93 -44.91 -2.42
N GLU A 23 -35.97 -45.79 -1.41
CA GLU A 23 -35.20 -45.64 -0.16
C GLU A 23 -33.67 -45.59 -0.40
N LEU A 24 -33.16 -46.26 -1.44
CA LEU A 24 -31.75 -46.15 -1.81
C LEU A 24 -31.42 -44.83 -2.55
N ALA A 25 -32.38 -44.29 -3.32
CA ALA A 25 -32.21 -43.06 -4.10
C ALA A 25 -32.25 -41.79 -3.24
N ASP A 26 -32.91 -41.85 -2.08
CA ASP A 26 -32.98 -40.74 -1.14
C ASP A 26 -31.63 -40.59 -0.40
N ARG A 27 -30.96 -41.71 -0.08
CA ARG A 27 -29.65 -41.75 0.62
C ARG A 27 -28.44 -41.34 -0.22
N ILE A 28 -28.41 -41.80 -1.47
CA ILE A 28 -27.24 -41.71 -2.35
C ILE A 28 -27.60 -40.83 -3.55
N ASP A 29 -26.66 -40.00 -3.99
CA ASP A 29 -26.82 -39.24 -5.22
C ASP A 29 -26.65 -40.09 -6.50
N GLU A 30 -26.81 -39.47 -7.67
CA GLU A 30 -26.67 -40.16 -8.97
C GLU A 30 -25.25 -40.70 -9.23
N SER A 31 -24.26 -40.23 -8.47
CA SER A 31 -22.84 -40.59 -8.60
C SER A 31 -22.40 -41.68 -7.62
N GLY A 32 -23.29 -42.14 -6.73
CA GLY A 32 -22.96 -43.18 -5.76
C GLY A 32 -22.43 -42.65 -4.42
N PHE A 33 -22.46 -41.34 -4.19
CA PHE A 33 -22.01 -40.70 -2.95
C PHE A 33 -23.18 -40.40 -2.00
N ILE A 34 -22.89 -40.29 -0.71
CA ILE A 34 -23.92 -39.90 0.27
C ILE A 34 -24.35 -38.47 -0.02
N ARG A 35 -25.66 -38.29 -0.25
CA ARG A 35 -26.25 -37.01 -0.60
C ARG A 35 -26.03 -35.99 0.52
N GLY A 36 -25.66 -34.76 0.15
CA GLY A 36 -25.47 -33.65 1.08
C GLY A 36 -24.15 -33.68 1.87
N VAL A 37 -23.25 -34.63 1.57
CA VAL A 37 -21.92 -34.72 2.21
C VAL A 37 -20.82 -34.26 1.25
N ALA A 38 -19.90 -33.41 1.72
CA ALA A 38 -18.77 -32.97 0.91
C ALA A 38 -17.82 -34.12 0.54
N PRO A 39 -17.13 -34.09 -0.62
CA PRO A 39 -16.21 -35.14 -1.05
C PRO A 39 -15.18 -35.54 0.02
N VAL A 40 -14.67 -34.55 0.76
CA VAL A 40 -13.68 -34.75 1.85
C VAL A 40 -14.24 -35.50 3.06
N ASP A 41 -15.56 -35.50 3.22
CA ASP A 41 -16.27 -36.09 4.36
C ASP A 41 -16.96 -37.42 4.00
N GLN A 42 -16.99 -37.81 2.72
CA GLN A 42 -17.62 -39.06 2.25
C GLN A 42 -17.07 -40.31 2.96
N ASN A 43 -15.78 -40.32 3.28
CA ASN A 43 -15.13 -41.41 4.01
C ASN A 43 -15.62 -41.58 5.46
N LYS A 44 -16.28 -40.58 6.05
CA LYS A 44 -16.89 -40.67 7.38
C LYS A 44 -18.20 -41.46 7.35
N TYR A 45 -18.80 -41.59 6.18
CA TYR A 45 -20.06 -42.31 5.96
C TYR A 45 -19.79 -43.67 5.32
N LEU A 46 -19.00 -44.50 6.01
CA LEU A 46 -18.77 -45.89 5.60
C LEU A 46 -19.50 -46.85 6.55
N PRO A 47 -20.24 -47.85 6.05
CA PRO A 47 -20.94 -48.80 6.90
C PRO A 47 -19.97 -49.67 7.70
N ILE A 48 -20.32 -49.95 8.96
CA ILE A 48 -19.62 -50.85 9.86
C ILE A 48 -20.41 -52.18 9.88
N GLY A 49 -19.83 -53.28 9.40
CA GLY A 49 -20.48 -54.60 9.41
C GLY A 49 -20.04 -55.55 8.28
N SER A 50 -20.42 -56.83 8.37
CA SER A 50 -20.05 -57.90 7.41
C SER A 50 -21.02 -57.98 6.22
N ASP A 51 -20.54 -58.40 5.04
CA ASP A 51 -21.21 -58.47 3.71
C ASP A 51 -22.55 -59.25 3.63
N THR A 52 -23.03 -59.82 4.72
CA THR A 52 -24.36 -60.44 4.81
C THR A 52 -25.42 -59.35 5.01
N HIS A 53 -26.27 -59.17 4.00
CA HIS A 53 -27.22 -58.07 3.74
C HIS A 53 -28.06 -57.45 4.90
N ASP A 54 -28.06 -57.96 6.13
CA ASP A 54 -29.09 -57.62 7.13
C ASP A 54 -28.62 -56.87 8.38
N ASN A 55 -27.35 -56.46 8.53
CA ASN A 55 -26.91 -55.74 9.74
C ASN A 55 -25.72 -54.78 9.49
N LYS A 56 -25.84 -53.83 8.57
CA LYS A 56 -24.89 -52.72 8.47
C LYS A 56 -25.29 -51.65 9.50
N VAL A 57 -24.32 -51.17 10.26
CA VAL A 57 -24.54 -50.10 11.25
C VAL A 57 -23.57 -48.95 11.01
N TRP A 58 -23.86 -47.79 11.58
CA TRP A 58 -23.02 -46.60 11.50
C TRP A 58 -23.07 -45.83 12.82
N ALA A 59 -21.99 -45.11 13.14
CA ALA A 59 -21.88 -44.36 14.39
C ALA A 59 -21.94 -42.86 14.11
N CYS A 60 -22.71 -42.12 14.90
CA CYS A 60 -22.81 -40.66 14.77
C CYS A 60 -21.43 -40.00 14.90
N LEU A 61 -21.20 -38.89 14.19
CA LEU A 61 -19.85 -38.34 14.00
C LEU A 61 -19.20 -37.79 15.28
N THR A 62 -19.93 -36.97 16.03
CA THR A 62 -19.46 -36.36 17.28
C THR A 62 -19.92 -37.11 18.52
N ASN A 63 -20.86 -38.05 18.34
CA ASN A 63 -21.40 -38.95 19.36
C ASN A 63 -21.23 -40.43 18.96
N PRO A 64 -19.98 -40.92 18.82
CA PRO A 64 -19.70 -42.26 18.30
C PRO A 64 -20.20 -43.40 19.19
N GLU A 65 -20.61 -43.11 20.42
CA GLU A 65 -21.30 -44.04 21.33
C GLU A 65 -22.73 -44.40 20.85
N ILE A 66 -23.32 -43.58 19.99
CA ILE A 66 -24.64 -43.82 19.41
C ILE A 66 -24.45 -44.50 18.06
N ILE A 67 -24.94 -45.73 17.97
CA ILE A 67 -24.88 -46.57 16.77
C ILE A 67 -26.29 -46.74 16.22
N ILE A 68 -26.47 -46.33 14.97
CA ILE A 68 -27.73 -46.41 14.24
C ILE A 68 -27.62 -47.43 13.09
N PRO A 69 -28.76 -47.95 12.58
CA PRO A 69 -28.77 -48.72 11.35
C PRO A 69 -28.20 -47.90 10.19
N TRP A 70 -27.50 -48.55 9.24
CA TRP A 70 -27.00 -47.86 8.04
C TRP A 70 -28.13 -47.26 7.21
N GLU A 71 -29.31 -47.87 7.26
CA GLU A 71 -30.50 -47.43 6.54
C GLU A 71 -31.10 -46.12 7.07
N ALA A 72 -30.73 -45.73 8.30
CA ALA A 72 -31.20 -44.54 8.99
C ALA A 72 -30.42 -43.26 8.62
N ILE A 73 -29.45 -43.36 7.70
CA ILE A 73 -28.81 -42.16 7.14
C ILE A 73 -29.71 -41.63 6.04
N ASN A 74 -30.07 -40.34 6.07
CA ASN A 74 -30.94 -39.67 5.11
C ASN A 74 -32.32 -40.34 4.98
N ASP A 75 -32.94 -40.72 6.09
CA ASP A 75 -34.23 -41.38 6.13
C ASP A 75 -35.40 -40.44 6.50
N ASP A 76 -35.15 -39.12 6.51
CA ASP A 76 -36.06 -38.06 6.94
C ASP A 76 -36.41 -38.12 8.45
N TYR A 77 -35.61 -38.82 9.26
CA TYR A 77 -35.74 -38.86 10.71
C TYR A 77 -34.41 -38.48 11.39
N CYS A 78 -34.50 -37.70 12.48
CA CYS A 78 -33.31 -37.23 13.19
C CYS A 78 -32.99 -38.14 14.38
N ASP A 79 -32.17 -39.16 14.15
CA ASP A 79 -31.69 -40.14 15.12
C ASP A 79 -30.45 -39.68 15.89
N CYS A 80 -29.51 -38.99 15.23
CA CYS A 80 -28.31 -38.52 15.88
C CYS A 80 -28.52 -37.15 16.58
N PRO A 81 -28.04 -36.97 17.83
CA PRO A 81 -28.16 -35.71 18.55
C PRO A 81 -27.30 -34.58 17.96
N ASP A 82 -26.34 -34.93 17.10
CA ASP A 82 -25.51 -34.00 16.33
C ASP A 82 -25.97 -33.83 14.87
N GLY A 83 -27.10 -34.45 14.51
CA GLY A 83 -27.71 -34.43 13.19
C GLY A 83 -26.84 -34.95 12.05
N SER A 84 -25.82 -35.75 12.37
CA SER A 84 -24.86 -36.25 11.38
C SER A 84 -25.43 -37.34 10.46
N ASP A 85 -26.55 -37.94 10.84
CA ASP A 85 -27.33 -38.92 10.10
C ASP A 85 -28.13 -38.31 8.93
N GLU A 86 -28.48 -37.03 8.99
CA GLU A 86 -29.32 -36.34 7.99
C GLU A 86 -28.58 -35.21 7.23
N PRO A 87 -27.46 -35.49 6.54
CA PRO A 87 -26.77 -34.50 5.72
C PRO A 87 -27.53 -34.12 4.44
N GLY A 88 -28.38 -35.02 3.94
CA GLY A 88 -29.10 -34.96 2.68
C GLY A 88 -30.56 -34.51 2.79
N THR A 89 -31.06 -34.28 4.00
CA THR A 89 -32.47 -33.94 4.29
C THR A 89 -32.59 -32.74 5.24
N ALA A 90 -33.82 -32.29 5.47
CA ALA A 90 -34.13 -31.22 6.42
C ALA A 90 -34.44 -31.71 7.86
N ALA A 91 -34.42 -33.01 8.12
CA ALA A 91 -34.97 -33.60 9.35
C ALA A 91 -34.27 -33.11 10.63
N CYS A 92 -32.95 -32.89 10.58
CA CYS A 92 -32.17 -32.38 11.71
C CYS A 92 -31.98 -30.84 11.73
N SER A 93 -32.76 -30.08 10.96
CA SER A 93 -32.61 -28.62 10.83
C SER A 93 -32.88 -27.82 12.12
N GLY A 94 -33.57 -28.42 13.09
CA GLY A 94 -33.92 -27.78 14.38
C GLY A 94 -32.83 -27.89 15.46
N LEU A 95 -31.73 -28.60 15.23
CA LEU A 95 -30.66 -28.75 16.21
C LEU A 95 -29.82 -27.46 16.34
N ASN A 96 -29.22 -27.24 17.51
CA ASN A 96 -28.34 -26.09 17.76
C ASN A 96 -26.85 -26.41 17.54
N ALA A 97 -26.49 -27.69 17.54
CA ALA A 97 -25.14 -28.18 17.32
C ALA A 97 -25.21 -29.27 16.25
N GLN A 98 -24.73 -28.97 15.05
CA GLN A 98 -24.59 -29.93 13.96
C GLN A 98 -23.14 -30.38 13.81
N ALA A 99 -22.92 -31.66 13.52
CA ALA A 99 -21.62 -32.20 13.18
C ALA A 99 -21.11 -31.69 11.81
N LEU A 100 -22.03 -31.38 10.90
CA LEU A 100 -21.75 -30.83 9.58
C LEU A 100 -22.30 -29.39 9.45
N PRO A 101 -21.67 -28.52 8.64
CA PRO A 101 -22.13 -27.14 8.46
C PRO A 101 -23.50 -27.00 7.79
N GLY A 102 -23.93 -28.02 7.03
CA GLY A 102 -25.21 -28.07 6.34
C GLY A 102 -25.24 -29.12 5.23
N PHE A 103 -26.18 -29.00 4.30
CA PHE A 103 -26.26 -29.80 3.08
C PHE A 103 -25.24 -29.31 2.05
N TRP A 104 -24.43 -30.23 1.51
CA TRP A 104 -23.42 -29.93 0.51
C TRP A 104 -23.98 -29.92 -0.92
N CYS A 105 -23.90 -28.77 -1.59
CA CYS A 105 -24.13 -28.63 -3.02
C CYS A 105 -22.79 -28.64 -3.75
N GLN A 106 -22.60 -29.62 -4.64
CA GLN A 106 -21.34 -29.79 -5.37
C GLN A 106 -21.14 -28.67 -6.38
N ASN A 107 -22.22 -28.18 -6.99
CA ASN A 107 -22.22 -27.05 -7.93
C ASN A 107 -21.12 -27.19 -9.00
N ILE A 108 -21.06 -28.35 -9.65
CA ILE A 108 -20.00 -28.67 -10.62
C ILE A 108 -19.90 -27.56 -11.67
N GLY A 109 -18.67 -27.08 -11.87
CA GLY A 109 -18.39 -25.99 -12.80
C GLY A 109 -18.68 -24.59 -12.26
N TYR A 110 -19.17 -24.42 -11.02
CA TYR A 110 -19.25 -23.13 -10.33
C TYR A 110 -18.50 -23.20 -8.98
N LYS A 111 -19.16 -22.93 -7.86
CA LYS A 111 -18.59 -22.95 -6.51
C LYS A 111 -19.36 -23.87 -5.59
N ALA A 112 -18.73 -24.95 -5.15
CA ALA A 112 -19.29 -25.88 -4.18
C ALA A 112 -19.48 -25.21 -2.81
N ARG A 113 -20.64 -25.45 -2.17
CA ARG A 113 -21.04 -24.74 -0.94
C ARG A 113 -21.98 -25.56 -0.08
N TYR A 114 -22.00 -25.21 1.20
CA TYR A 114 -23.03 -25.65 2.13
C TYR A 114 -24.25 -24.73 2.10
N ILE A 115 -25.43 -25.33 2.20
CA ILE A 115 -26.70 -24.64 2.50
C ILE A 115 -27.25 -25.13 3.84
N PRO A 116 -27.99 -24.28 4.57
CA PRO A 116 -28.70 -24.72 5.77
C PRO A 116 -29.71 -25.85 5.47
N ASN A 117 -29.77 -26.87 6.32
CA ASN A 117 -30.64 -28.04 6.10
C ASN A 117 -32.14 -27.69 5.98
N HIS A 118 -32.61 -26.60 6.59
CA HIS A 118 -34.01 -26.17 6.46
C HIS A 118 -34.42 -25.74 5.05
N ARG A 119 -33.46 -25.58 4.13
CA ARG A 119 -33.67 -25.24 2.73
C ARG A 119 -33.68 -26.46 1.80
N VAL A 120 -33.38 -27.63 2.35
CA VAL A 120 -33.43 -28.87 1.57
C VAL A 120 -34.88 -29.28 1.44
N ASN A 121 -35.34 -29.46 0.20
CA ASN A 121 -36.70 -29.83 -0.14
C ASN A 121 -37.76 -28.90 0.49
N ASP A 122 -37.51 -27.59 0.55
CA ASP A 122 -38.48 -26.60 1.04
C ASP A 122 -39.45 -26.11 -0.07
N GLY A 123 -39.24 -26.57 -1.30
CA GLY A 123 -40.02 -26.21 -2.49
C GLY A 123 -39.52 -24.97 -3.20
N LEU A 124 -38.31 -24.47 -2.88
CA LEU A 124 -37.71 -23.30 -3.50
C LEU A 124 -36.28 -23.59 -3.96
N CYS A 125 -36.01 -23.44 -5.26
CA CYS A 125 -34.66 -23.60 -5.79
C CYS A 125 -33.71 -22.48 -5.28
N ASP A 126 -32.73 -22.84 -4.44
CA ASP A 126 -31.77 -21.93 -3.82
C ASP A 126 -30.54 -21.62 -4.70
N TYR A 127 -30.76 -21.24 -5.96
CA TYR A 127 -29.70 -21.08 -6.99
C TYR A 127 -28.50 -20.19 -6.61
N LYS A 128 -28.64 -19.28 -5.65
CA LYS A 128 -27.52 -18.44 -5.18
C LYS A 128 -26.44 -19.26 -4.46
N LEU A 129 -26.83 -20.35 -3.80
CA LEU A 129 -25.95 -21.22 -3.03
C LEU A 129 -25.88 -22.64 -3.61
N CYS A 130 -26.98 -23.14 -4.18
CA CYS A 130 -27.12 -24.46 -4.78
C CYS A 130 -27.53 -24.31 -6.25
N CYS A 131 -26.57 -23.99 -7.13
CA CYS A 131 -26.85 -23.74 -8.55
C CYS A 131 -27.18 -25.02 -9.33
N ASP A 132 -26.80 -26.19 -8.81
CA ASP A 132 -27.07 -27.47 -9.45
C ASP A 132 -28.54 -27.92 -9.25
N GLY A 133 -29.25 -27.29 -8.30
CA GLY A 133 -30.64 -27.62 -7.97
C GLY A 133 -30.77 -28.88 -7.11
N SER A 134 -29.67 -29.36 -6.53
CA SER A 134 -29.64 -30.59 -5.71
C SER A 134 -30.32 -30.44 -4.35
N ASP A 135 -30.65 -29.21 -3.94
CA ASP A 135 -31.45 -28.87 -2.77
C ASP A 135 -32.89 -29.40 -2.85
N GLU A 136 -33.47 -29.45 -4.05
CA GLU A 136 -34.85 -29.85 -4.30
C GLU A 136 -34.96 -31.21 -5.01
N TRP A 137 -34.16 -32.17 -4.56
CA TRP A 137 -34.07 -33.50 -5.14
C TRP A 137 -35.36 -34.33 -4.96
N ALA A 138 -36.14 -34.08 -3.91
CA ALA A 138 -37.38 -34.81 -3.64
C ALA A 138 -38.59 -34.29 -4.46
N HIS A 139 -38.40 -33.19 -5.22
CA HIS A 139 -39.43 -32.57 -6.06
C HIS A 139 -40.73 -32.25 -5.31
N ILE A 140 -40.62 -31.72 -4.09
CA ILE A 140 -41.78 -31.37 -3.26
C ILE A 140 -42.64 -30.35 -4.01
N GLY A 141 -43.96 -30.60 -4.04
CA GLY A 141 -44.89 -29.74 -4.78
C GLY A 141 -44.72 -29.78 -6.31
N GLY A 142 -43.96 -30.73 -6.86
CA GLY A 142 -43.68 -30.83 -8.30
C GLY A 142 -42.60 -29.85 -8.80
N VAL A 143 -41.83 -29.26 -7.88
CA VAL A 143 -40.72 -28.36 -8.19
C VAL A 143 -39.61 -29.15 -8.86
N LYS A 144 -39.12 -28.63 -9.99
CA LYS A 144 -37.96 -29.19 -10.71
C LYS A 144 -36.95 -28.08 -10.94
N CYS A 145 -35.84 -28.15 -10.21
CA CYS A 145 -34.75 -27.21 -10.35
C CYS A 145 -33.82 -27.62 -11.49
N GLU A 146 -33.42 -26.65 -12.30
CA GLU A 146 -32.51 -26.85 -13.43
C GLU A 146 -31.08 -26.52 -12.99
N ASN A 147 -30.09 -27.26 -13.47
CA ASN A 147 -28.70 -26.89 -13.20
C ASN A 147 -28.33 -25.59 -13.94
N ARG A 148 -27.99 -24.55 -13.18
CA ARG A 148 -27.60 -23.21 -13.67
C ARG A 148 -26.12 -22.90 -13.46
N CYS A 149 -25.34 -23.84 -12.95
CA CYS A 149 -23.95 -23.61 -12.56
C CYS A 149 -23.09 -23.11 -13.72
N GLU A 150 -23.22 -23.70 -14.92
CA GLU A 150 -22.44 -23.26 -16.09
C GLU A 150 -22.77 -21.82 -16.51
N ALA A 151 -24.04 -21.43 -16.48
CA ALA A 151 -24.46 -20.07 -16.80
C ALA A 151 -23.91 -19.06 -15.77
N MET A 152 -24.03 -19.38 -14.48
CA MET A 152 -23.51 -18.56 -13.39
C MET A 152 -21.99 -18.45 -13.41
N GLN A 153 -21.29 -19.53 -13.76
CA GLN A 153 -19.83 -19.54 -13.91
C GLN A 153 -19.36 -18.63 -15.04
N ARG A 154 -20.03 -18.66 -16.20
CA ARG A 154 -19.70 -17.76 -17.32
C ARG A 154 -19.88 -16.30 -16.95
N GLU A 155 -20.96 -15.97 -16.25
CA GLU A 155 -21.22 -14.62 -15.76
C GLU A 155 -20.14 -14.20 -14.74
N TRP A 156 -19.80 -15.08 -13.79
CA TRP A 156 -18.76 -14.83 -12.81
C TRP A 156 -17.37 -14.63 -13.43
N HIS A 157 -16.98 -15.47 -14.39
CA HIS A 157 -15.72 -15.30 -15.12
C HIS A 157 -15.67 -13.96 -15.85
N THR A 158 -16.74 -13.59 -16.56
CA THR A 158 -16.80 -12.31 -17.27
C THR A 158 -16.58 -11.14 -16.29
N LEU A 159 -17.21 -11.18 -15.12
CA LEU A 159 -17.04 -10.15 -14.09
C LEU A 159 -15.63 -10.13 -13.50
N VAL A 160 -15.05 -11.31 -13.22
CA VAL A 160 -13.71 -11.44 -12.66
C VAL A 160 -12.63 -11.01 -13.66
N ASP A 161 -12.82 -11.33 -14.94
CA ASP A 161 -11.91 -10.94 -16.01
C ASP A 161 -11.91 -9.41 -16.17
N LEU A 162 -13.09 -8.78 -16.20
CA LEU A 162 -13.22 -7.33 -16.20
C LEU A 162 -12.54 -6.69 -14.97
N GLU A 163 -12.81 -7.19 -13.76
CA GLU A 163 -12.16 -6.70 -12.54
C GLU A 163 -10.63 -6.85 -12.59
N THR A 164 -10.14 -7.96 -13.16
CA THR A 164 -8.72 -8.27 -13.28
C THR A 164 -8.03 -7.38 -14.32
N GLU A 165 -8.69 -7.09 -15.45
CA GLU A 165 -8.19 -6.15 -16.45
C GLU A 165 -8.06 -4.72 -15.89
N GLU A 166 -9.07 -4.23 -15.19
CA GLU A 166 -9.04 -2.93 -14.51
C GLU A 166 -7.94 -2.88 -13.43
N LEU A 167 -7.77 -3.96 -12.66
CA LEU A 167 -6.68 -4.08 -11.70
C LEU A 167 -5.31 -3.97 -12.38
N HIS A 168 -5.11 -4.68 -13.49
CA HIS A 168 -3.85 -4.65 -14.23
C HIS A 168 -3.54 -3.26 -14.79
N ARG A 169 -4.56 -2.52 -15.24
CA ARG A 169 -4.38 -1.14 -15.69
C ARG A 169 -3.95 -0.22 -14.54
N GLY A 170 -4.60 -0.30 -13.39
CA GLY A 170 -4.19 0.42 -12.18
C GLY A 170 -2.77 0.04 -11.70
N LEU A 171 -2.42 -1.24 -11.72
CA LEU A 171 -1.09 -1.73 -11.37
C LEU A 171 0.00 -1.22 -12.32
N LYS A 172 -0.27 -1.20 -13.62
CA LYS A 172 0.66 -0.68 -14.62
C LYS A 172 0.94 0.81 -14.39
N ILE A 173 -0.10 1.61 -14.20
CA ILE A 173 0.05 3.06 -13.90
C ILE A 173 0.84 3.24 -12.60
N ARG A 174 0.57 2.38 -11.61
CA ARG A 174 1.32 2.40 -10.35
C ARG A 174 2.80 2.13 -10.57
N GLU A 175 3.14 1.09 -11.32
CA GLU A 175 4.53 0.74 -11.61
C GLU A 175 5.27 1.85 -12.36
N GLU A 176 4.65 2.44 -13.39
CA GLU A 176 5.23 3.54 -14.17
C GLU A 176 5.58 4.73 -13.28
N ARG A 177 4.65 5.14 -12.39
CA ARG A 177 4.88 6.26 -11.47
C ARG A 177 5.95 5.92 -10.42
N VAL A 178 5.99 4.67 -9.92
CA VAL A 178 7.07 4.21 -9.02
C VAL A 178 8.42 4.36 -9.71
N GLN A 179 8.56 3.92 -10.96
CA GLN A 179 9.80 4.03 -11.72
C GLN A 179 10.22 5.48 -11.98
N GLU A 180 9.27 6.37 -12.33
CA GLU A 180 9.56 7.79 -12.51
C GLU A 180 10.11 8.44 -11.22
N THR A 181 9.54 8.05 -10.09
CA THR A 181 9.98 8.50 -8.76
C THR A 181 11.40 8.10 -8.48
N TRP A 182 11.72 6.82 -8.71
CA TRP A 182 13.06 6.30 -8.48
C TRP A 182 14.11 7.07 -9.28
N LYS A 183 13.80 7.42 -10.53
CA LYS A 183 14.67 8.27 -11.35
C LYS A 183 14.87 9.66 -10.73
N LYS A 184 13.80 10.31 -10.26
CA LYS A 184 13.89 11.63 -9.60
C LYS A 184 14.69 11.57 -8.30
N LEU A 185 14.46 10.54 -7.49
CA LEU A 185 15.22 10.31 -6.25
C LEU A 185 16.70 10.10 -6.53
N GLU A 186 17.04 9.34 -7.57
CA GLU A 186 18.43 9.12 -7.96
C GLU A 186 19.09 10.42 -8.43
N THR A 187 18.41 11.24 -9.24
CA THR A 187 18.91 12.57 -9.62
C THR A 187 19.14 13.47 -8.41
N ILE A 188 18.22 13.48 -7.44
CA ILE A 188 18.38 14.26 -6.21
C ILE A 188 19.57 13.73 -5.38
N ARG A 189 19.75 12.40 -5.31
CA ARG A 189 20.88 11.76 -4.62
C ARG A 189 22.22 12.12 -5.28
N GLU A 190 22.27 12.14 -6.61
CA GLU A 190 23.44 12.59 -7.37
C GLU A 190 23.73 14.08 -7.14
N GLU A 191 22.72 14.96 -7.17
CA GLU A 191 22.88 16.39 -6.84
C GLU A 191 23.42 16.58 -5.41
N MET A 192 22.88 15.85 -4.44
CA MET A 192 23.33 15.89 -3.04
C MET A 192 24.80 15.46 -2.90
N LYS A 193 25.23 14.43 -3.66
CA LYS A 193 26.62 13.98 -3.70
C LYS A 193 27.54 15.04 -4.29
N ASP A 194 27.14 15.68 -5.39
CA ASP A 194 27.94 16.74 -6.03
C ASP A 194 28.11 17.96 -5.12
N ILE A 195 27.02 18.43 -4.49
CA ILE A 195 27.08 19.55 -3.54
C ILE A 195 28.00 19.23 -2.36
N SER A 196 28.00 18.00 -1.88
CA SER A 196 28.95 17.59 -0.86
C SER A 196 30.40 17.62 -1.31
N ASP A 197 30.71 17.04 -2.49
CA ASP A 197 32.06 17.09 -3.05
C ASP A 197 32.51 18.56 -3.19
N GLN A 198 31.62 19.48 -3.57
CA GLN A 198 31.88 20.93 -3.60
C GLN A 198 32.16 21.50 -2.21
N LEU A 199 31.37 21.14 -1.18
CA LEU A 199 31.57 21.59 0.20
C LEU A 199 32.93 21.11 0.77
N VAL A 200 33.33 19.87 0.48
CA VAL A 200 34.66 19.34 0.82
C VAL A 200 35.76 20.14 0.11
N HIS A 201 35.57 20.42 -1.19
CA HIS A 201 36.53 21.22 -1.97
C HIS A 201 36.68 22.65 -1.44
N LEU A 202 35.58 23.33 -1.10
CA LEU A 202 35.61 24.66 -0.47
C LEU A 202 36.38 24.64 0.86
N LYS A 203 36.14 23.63 1.71
CA LYS A 203 36.84 23.46 2.98
C LYS A 203 38.35 23.28 2.77
N LEU A 204 38.76 22.55 1.74
CA LEU A 204 40.16 22.37 1.38
C LEU A 204 40.79 23.67 0.87
N GLN A 205 40.09 24.45 0.04
CA GLN A 205 40.57 25.76 -0.41
C GLN A 205 40.81 26.71 0.77
N LEU A 206 39.94 26.71 1.78
CA LEU A 206 40.10 27.45 3.03
C LEU A 206 41.36 27.03 3.79
N ASN A 207 41.56 25.72 4.01
CA ASN A 207 42.74 25.21 4.72
C ASN A 207 44.06 25.48 3.98
N ILE A 208 44.07 25.49 2.65
CA ILE A 208 45.30 25.73 1.85
C ILE A 208 45.65 27.23 1.81
N ARG A 209 44.66 28.13 1.71
CA ARG A 209 44.89 29.57 1.52
C ARG A 209 45.13 30.33 2.82
N SER A 210 44.75 29.78 3.98
CA SER A 210 45.04 30.35 5.30
C SER A 210 46.55 30.40 5.62
N GLU A 211 47.40 29.71 4.84
CA GLU A 211 48.86 29.80 4.98
C GLU A 211 49.50 31.01 4.29
N ASN A 212 48.85 31.73 3.34
CA ASN A 212 49.59 32.64 2.44
C ASN A 212 48.99 34.01 2.04
N SER A 213 47.80 34.47 2.42
CA SER A 213 47.38 35.85 2.06
C SER A 213 46.16 36.37 2.84
N HIS A 214 46.27 37.59 3.36
CA HIS A 214 45.20 38.37 4.00
C HIS A 214 44.27 39.04 2.97
N GLU A 215 43.53 38.27 2.15
CA GLU A 215 42.49 38.81 1.27
C GLU A 215 41.09 38.66 1.89
N VAL A 216 40.62 39.71 2.58
CA VAL A 216 39.27 39.80 3.15
C VAL A 216 38.18 39.53 2.09
N LEU A 217 38.40 40.03 0.86
CA LEU A 217 37.48 39.88 -0.27
C LEU A 217 37.31 38.41 -0.70
N TRP A 218 38.35 37.59 -0.57
CA TRP A 218 38.28 36.18 -0.93
C TRP A 218 37.48 35.38 0.11
N CYS A 219 37.69 35.63 1.41
CA CYS A 219 36.90 35.03 2.48
C CYS A 219 35.40 35.37 2.36
N GLU A 220 35.05 36.61 2.01
CA GLU A 220 33.65 36.99 1.75
C GLU A 220 33.04 36.22 0.57
N THR A 221 33.79 36.04 -0.51
CA THR A 221 33.32 35.31 -1.69
C THR A 221 33.10 33.82 -1.39
N VAL A 222 34.02 33.18 -0.66
CA VAL A 222 33.91 31.76 -0.27
C VAL A 222 32.77 31.54 0.73
N LYS A 223 32.55 32.49 1.65
CA LYS A 223 31.43 32.45 2.58
C LYS A 223 30.08 32.50 1.85
N GLN A 224 29.93 33.41 0.88
CA GLN A 224 28.71 33.49 0.06
C GLN A 224 28.46 32.18 -0.71
N GLN A 225 29.50 31.55 -1.24
CA GLN A 225 29.39 30.26 -1.93
C GLN A 225 28.97 29.14 -0.97
N TYR A 226 29.54 29.07 0.23
CA TYR A 226 29.17 28.08 1.23
C TYR A 226 27.72 28.23 1.69
N GLU A 227 27.27 29.46 1.99
CA GLU A 227 25.88 29.74 2.36
C GLU A 227 24.91 29.35 1.24
N ALA A 228 25.25 29.66 -0.02
CA ALA A 228 24.44 29.25 -1.18
C ALA A 228 24.34 27.72 -1.33
N LEU A 229 25.44 26.99 -1.11
CA LEU A 229 25.45 25.53 -1.13
C LEU A 229 24.65 24.94 0.04
N GLN A 230 24.76 25.50 1.24
CA GLN A 230 23.95 25.08 2.39
C GLN A 230 22.45 25.30 2.17
N ASP A 231 22.05 26.43 1.59
CA ASP A 231 20.66 26.69 1.26
C ASP A 231 20.15 25.73 0.18
N ARG A 232 21.02 25.34 -0.77
CA ARG A 232 20.70 24.31 -1.76
C ARG A 232 20.54 22.93 -1.12
N VAL A 233 21.40 22.54 -0.17
CA VAL A 233 21.23 21.28 0.57
C VAL A 233 19.92 21.29 1.36
N LYS A 234 19.64 22.35 2.13
CA LYS A 234 18.37 22.48 2.84
C LYS A 234 17.17 22.38 1.89
N PHE A 235 17.28 22.95 0.69
CA PHE A 235 16.25 22.83 -0.33
C PHE A 235 16.09 21.39 -0.84
N LEU A 236 17.18 20.67 -1.08
CA LEU A 236 17.13 19.27 -1.52
C LEU A 236 16.66 18.34 -0.40
N GLU A 237 17.19 18.47 0.82
CA GLU A 237 16.68 17.78 2.02
C GLU A 237 15.21 18.04 2.27
N SER A 238 14.70 19.22 1.89
CA SER A 238 13.28 19.52 2.00
C SER A 238 12.41 18.69 1.04
N LYS A 239 13.00 18.12 0.00
CA LYS A 239 12.32 17.25 -0.98
C LYS A 239 12.41 15.76 -0.63
N ILE A 240 13.23 15.39 0.36
CA ILE A 240 13.48 14.00 0.76
C ILE A 240 12.97 13.77 2.20
N SER A 241 12.67 12.52 2.57
CA SER A 241 12.24 12.15 3.93
C SER A 241 13.32 12.43 4.98
N SER A 242 12.91 12.55 6.25
CA SER A 242 13.79 12.74 7.41
C SER A 242 14.87 11.67 7.58
N GLU A 243 14.67 10.48 7.02
CA GLU A 243 15.57 9.32 7.15
C GLU A 243 16.72 9.33 6.12
N ASP A 244 16.55 10.05 5.01
CA ASP A 244 17.62 10.28 4.00
C ASP A 244 18.51 11.50 4.34
N LYS A 245 18.24 12.18 5.46
CA LYS A 245 19.00 13.36 5.93
C LYS A 245 20.40 13.02 6.48
N ALA A 246 20.95 11.86 6.15
CA ALA A 246 22.27 11.41 6.60
C ALA A 246 23.41 12.12 5.85
N TYR A 247 23.30 13.44 5.70
CA TYR A 247 24.39 14.29 5.21
C TYR A 247 24.93 15.12 6.36
N ASP A 248 25.88 14.55 7.11
CA ASP A 248 26.62 15.28 8.14
C ASP A 248 27.59 16.24 7.45
N ILE A 249 27.08 17.43 7.10
CA ILE A 249 27.90 18.52 6.56
C ILE A 249 28.75 19.04 7.71
N THR A 250 29.98 18.52 7.82
CA THR A 250 30.93 18.97 8.83
C THR A 250 31.04 20.50 8.83
N GLU A 251 30.78 21.12 9.97
CA GLU A 251 30.90 22.56 10.18
C GLU A 251 32.29 23.05 9.70
N ILE A 252 32.30 24.17 8.97
CA ILE A 252 33.54 24.84 8.55
C ILE A 252 33.96 25.79 9.66
N ASP A 253 35.20 25.65 10.13
CA ASP A 253 35.79 26.56 11.11
C ASP A 253 36.22 27.87 10.43
N TRP A 254 35.38 28.90 10.57
CA TRP A 254 35.61 30.23 10.01
C TRP A 254 36.61 31.07 10.82
N THR A 255 37.18 30.57 11.93
CA THR A 255 38.16 31.31 12.72
C THR A 255 39.42 31.65 11.92
N GLN A 256 39.73 30.86 10.89
CA GLN A 256 40.82 31.11 9.94
C GLN A 256 40.62 32.35 9.06
N CYS A 257 39.37 32.84 8.91
CA CYS A 257 39.03 34.06 8.17
C CYS A 257 38.89 35.30 9.07
N GLN A 258 39.18 35.19 10.38
CA GLN A 258 39.24 36.39 11.22
C GLN A 258 40.48 37.21 10.87
N PRO A 259 40.37 38.54 10.71
CA PRO A 259 41.55 39.39 10.57
C PRO A 259 42.38 39.23 11.84
N GLN A 260 43.52 38.51 11.77
CA GLN A 260 44.43 38.45 12.91
C GLN A 260 44.77 39.90 13.29
N GLN A 261 44.57 40.25 14.57
CA GLN A 261 44.85 41.57 15.13
C GLN A 261 46.30 42.07 14.90
N LYS A 262 47.19 41.25 14.32
CA LYS A 262 48.50 41.69 13.82
C LYS A 262 48.42 42.63 12.62
N ALA A 263 47.28 42.71 11.93
CA ALA A 263 47.05 43.72 10.90
C ALA A 263 47.01 45.15 11.48
N ASN A 264 46.87 45.33 12.80
CA ASN A 264 46.67 46.66 13.41
C ASN A 264 47.95 47.30 13.97
N LEU A 265 49.11 46.62 13.92
CA LEU A 265 50.40 47.22 14.32
C LEU A 265 51.18 47.74 13.11
N TRP A 266 51.18 47.01 11.99
CA TRP A 266 51.90 47.42 10.78
C TRP A 266 51.15 48.47 9.95
N THR A 267 49.83 48.35 9.79
CA THR A 267 49.02 49.34 9.04
C THR A 267 48.99 50.71 9.71
N ASN A 268 48.94 50.76 11.04
CA ASN A 268 48.94 52.02 11.80
C ASN A 268 50.32 52.70 11.82
N MET A 269 51.42 51.93 11.81
CA MET A 269 52.78 52.49 11.78
C MET A 269 53.13 53.05 10.39
N TRP A 270 52.78 52.34 9.31
CA TRP A 270 52.98 52.82 7.95
C TRP A 270 52.02 53.93 7.55
N ALA A 271 50.74 53.90 7.96
CA ALA A 271 49.82 55.00 7.67
C ALA A 271 50.25 56.33 8.31
N SER A 272 50.83 56.29 9.51
CA SER A 272 51.39 57.47 10.22
C SER A 272 52.64 58.03 9.53
N LEU A 273 53.58 57.14 9.13
CA LEU A 273 54.77 57.53 8.37
C LEU A 273 54.44 58.01 6.95
N TRP A 274 53.44 57.40 6.32
CA TRP A 274 52.96 57.75 4.98
C TRP A 274 52.25 59.09 4.96
N ASN A 275 51.42 59.40 5.96
CA ASN A 275 50.77 60.71 6.08
C ASN A 275 51.80 61.83 6.33
N LYS A 276 52.83 61.59 7.16
CA LYS A 276 53.95 62.53 7.33
C LYS A 276 54.81 62.70 6.07
N PHE A 277 54.97 61.63 5.30
CA PHE A 277 55.68 61.64 4.02
C PHE A 277 54.91 62.44 2.95
N ILE A 278 53.57 62.30 2.90
CA ILE A 278 52.69 63.06 2.00
C ILE A 278 52.69 64.57 2.33
N GLU A 279 52.82 64.96 3.59
CA GLU A 279 52.92 66.37 3.98
C GLU A 279 54.20 67.05 3.46
N HIS A 280 55.29 66.29 3.29
CA HIS A 280 56.59 66.79 2.80
C HIS A 280 56.73 66.72 1.27
N LEU A 281 55.74 66.18 0.55
CA LEU A 281 55.75 66.13 -0.90
C LEU A 281 55.32 67.49 -1.52
N PRO A 282 56.03 68.00 -2.55
CA PRO A 282 55.67 69.23 -3.24
C PRO A 282 54.22 69.21 -3.76
N ALA A 283 53.56 70.37 -3.76
CA ALA A 283 52.13 70.50 -4.04
C ALA A 283 51.65 69.86 -5.37
N GLY A 284 52.53 69.66 -6.35
CA GLY A 284 52.21 69.02 -7.63
C GLY A 284 51.95 67.50 -7.57
N ILE A 285 52.20 66.82 -6.45
CA ILE A 285 52.11 65.34 -6.33
C ILE A 285 50.95 64.91 -5.39
N LYS A 286 50.25 65.86 -4.76
CA LYS A 286 49.26 65.57 -3.70
C LYS A 286 47.96 64.88 -4.15
N ASN A 287 47.73 64.71 -5.46
CA ASN A 287 46.49 64.13 -6.03
C ASN A 287 46.72 62.82 -6.82
N ILE A 288 47.54 61.90 -6.32
CA ILE A 288 47.71 60.58 -6.95
C ILE A 288 46.56 59.64 -6.56
N SER A 289 45.86 59.08 -7.55
CA SER A 289 44.75 58.14 -7.35
C SER A 289 45.21 56.72 -6.99
N LYS A 290 44.34 55.91 -6.35
CA LYS A 290 44.61 54.48 -6.03
C LYS A 290 45.04 53.66 -7.26
N ALA A 291 44.54 53.99 -8.45
CA ALA A 291 44.91 53.31 -9.69
C ALA A 291 46.36 53.60 -10.12
N GLN A 292 46.84 54.82 -9.89
CA GLN A 292 48.22 55.21 -10.18
C GLN A 292 49.22 54.62 -9.18
N LEU A 293 48.80 54.42 -7.92
CA LEU A 293 49.59 53.68 -6.93
C LEU A 293 49.75 52.20 -7.30
N HIS A 294 48.69 51.57 -7.82
CA HIS A 294 48.76 50.18 -8.27
C HIS A 294 49.67 50.00 -9.51
N GLN A 295 49.68 50.99 -10.41
CA GLN A 295 50.63 51.07 -11.54
C GLN A 295 52.08 51.23 -11.04
N PHE A 296 52.29 52.08 -10.03
CA PHE A 296 53.60 52.31 -9.45
C PHE A 296 54.15 51.08 -8.70
N GLN A 297 53.29 50.36 -7.97
CA GLN A 297 53.65 49.09 -7.33
C GLN A 297 54.09 48.03 -8.35
N LYS A 298 53.37 47.90 -9.47
CA LYS A 298 53.78 47.01 -10.57
C LYS A 298 55.10 47.43 -11.20
N TRP A 299 55.35 48.74 -11.32
CA TRP A 299 56.62 49.27 -11.79
C TRP A 299 57.78 48.95 -10.83
N LEU A 300 57.56 49.05 -9.52
CA LEU A 300 58.57 48.70 -8.50
C LEU A 300 58.94 47.21 -8.52
N ILE A 301 57.96 46.32 -8.72
CA ILE A 301 58.21 44.87 -8.90
C ILE A 301 58.98 44.62 -10.19
N SER A 302 58.58 45.28 -11.29
CA SER A 302 59.21 45.12 -12.61
C SER A 302 60.66 45.63 -12.66
N ASN A 303 61.05 46.56 -11.78
CA ASN A 303 62.41 47.08 -11.68
C ASN A 303 63.20 46.45 -10.52
N GLY A 304 62.68 45.39 -9.90
CA GLY A 304 63.39 44.62 -8.87
C GLY A 304 63.51 45.31 -7.51
N PHE A 305 62.73 46.36 -7.25
CA PHE A 305 62.69 47.04 -5.96
C PHE A 305 61.73 46.37 -4.96
N LEU A 306 60.85 45.47 -5.42
CA LEU A 306 59.95 44.64 -4.61
C LEU A 306 59.97 43.20 -5.14
N GLU A 307 60.00 42.19 -4.26
CA GLU A 307 59.92 40.77 -4.64
C GLU A 307 58.49 40.37 -5.05
N PRO A 308 58.29 39.51 -6.08
CA PRO A 308 56.97 38.97 -6.41
C PRO A 308 56.50 37.89 -5.42
N GLU A 309 55.20 37.84 -5.16
CA GLU A 309 54.55 36.91 -4.21
C GLU A 309 54.88 35.42 -4.49
N THR A 310 55.06 34.66 -3.42
CA THR A 310 55.81 33.41 -3.32
C THR A 310 55.20 32.20 -4.04
N LYS A 311 56.09 31.31 -4.53
CA LYS A 311 55.78 30.11 -5.35
C LYS A 311 55.12 28.96 -4.56
N PHE A 312 54.16 28.32 -5.22
CA PHE A 312 53.47 27.06 -4.90
C PHE A 312 54.45 25.89 -4.58
N ASN A 313 54.18 25.09 -3.52
CA ASN A 313 54.98 23.91 -3.13
C ASN A 313 54.26 22.58 -3.49
N PRO A 314 54.74 21.82 -4.48
CA PRO A 314 54.11 20.58 -4.97
C PRO A 314 54.06 19.40 -3.97
N GLN A 315 54.94 19.39 -2.95
CA GLN A 315 55.04 18.26 -2.01
C GLN A 315 53.87 18.26 -1.00
N LYS A 316 53.40 19.43 -0.58
CA LYS A 316 52.19 19.55 0.25
C LYS A 316 50.93 19.14 -0.52
N SER A 317 50.82 19.45 -1.82
CA SER A 317 49.65 19.07 -2.62
C SER A 317 49.48 17.55 -2.80
N ALA A 318 50.59 16.79 -2.85
CA ALA A 318 50.52 15.33 -2.96
C ALA A 318 50.10 14.65 -1.65
N GLN A 319 50.56 15.14 -0.50
CA GLN A 319 50.11 14.67 0.81
C GLN A 319 48.61 14.97 1.03
N ILE A 320 48.17 16.15 0.63
CA ILE A 320 46.76 16.55 0.72
C ILE A 320 45.88 15.69 -0.20
N GLN A 321 46.32 15.39 -1.43
CA GLN A 321 45.58 14.47 -2.31
C GLN A 321 45.48 13.06 -1.75
N ALA A 322 46.52 12.55 -1.09
CA ALA A 322 46.47 11.25 -0.43
C ALA A 322 45.49 11.22 0.76
N GLU A 323 45.40 12.31 1.51
CA GLU A 323 44.49 12.43 2.66
C GLU A 323 43.02 12.58 2.21
N ILE A 324 42.77 13.27 1.09
CA ILE A 324 41.45 13.35 0.43
C ILE A 324 40.98 11.96 -0.02
N VAL A 325 41.84 11.18 -0.68
CA VAL A 325 41.50 9.83 -1.13
C VAL A 325 41.15 8.94 0.05
N LYS A 326 41.87 9.07 1.16
CA LYS A 326 41.64 8.29 2.38
C LYS A 326 40.30 8.64 3.04
N LEU A 327 39.99 9.93 3.18
CA LEU A 327 38.71 10.39 3.72
C LEU A 327 37.53 9.99 2.84
N LYS A 328 37.70 10.04 1.51
CA LYS A 328 36.67 9.62 0.56
C LYS A 328 36.39 8.11 0.64
N GLN A 329 37.44 7.30 0.77
CA GLN A 329 37.29 5.85 0.99
C GLN A 329 36.60 5.51 2.32
N GLU A 330 36.94 6.21 3.40
CA GLU A 330 36.29 5.98 4.71
C GLU A 330 34.80 6.34 4.67
N TYR A 331 34.45 7.39 3.94
CA TYR A 331 33.07 7.80 3.71
C TYR A 331 32.28 6.77 2.88
N ASP A 332 32.85 6.27 1.78
CA ASP A 332 32.18 5.28 0.93
C ASP A 332 31.90 3.96 1.69
N ILE A 333 32.82 3.52 2.55
CA ILE A 333 32.63 2.33 3.39
C ILE A 333 31.51 2.52 4.42
N LYS A 334 31.47 3.67 5.12
CA LYS A 334 30.40 3.98 6.08
C LYS A 334 29.03 4.05 5.38
N ARG A 335 28.98 4.55 4.15
CA ARG A 335 27.75 4.58 3.34
C ARG A 335 27.25 3.17 3.01
N GLU A 336 28.14 2.28 2.56
CA GLU A 336 27.76 0.89 2.24
C GLU A 336 27.31 0.12 3.49
N GLN A 337 27.97 0.31 4.63
CA GLN A 337 27.57 -0.31 5.90
C GLN A 337 26.19 0.17 6.41
N LEU A 338 25.85 1.45 6.18
CA LEU A 338 24.51 1.99 6.49
C LEU A 338 23.42 1.41 5.58
N LEU A 339 23.76 1.12 4.32
CA LEU A 339 22.85 0.49 3.35
C LEU A 339 22.61 -0.99 3.67
N GLU A 340 23.62 -1.72 4.18
CA GLU A 340 23.49 -3.15 4.54
C GLU A 340 22.84 -3.40 5.91
N SER A 341 22.98 -2.46 6.85
CA SER A 341 22.44 -2.61 8.22
C SER A 341 20.95 -2.30 8.35
N ASN A 342 20.31 -1.75 7.31
CA ASN A 342 18.87 -1.53 7.21
C ASN A 342 18.25 -2.41 6.09
N PRO A 343 18.20 -3.74 6.24
CA PRO A 343 17.59 -4.62 5.25
C PRO A 343 16.05 -4.48 5.14
N ASP A 344 15.40 -3.84 6.13
CA ASP A 344 13.95 -3.53 6.08
C ASP A 344 13.58 -2.42 5.08
N PHE A 345 14.58 -1.79 4.43
CA PHE A 345 14.36 -0.85 3.33
C PHE A 345 13.81 -1.51 2.06
N GLY A 346 13.70 -2.85 2.04
CA GLY A 346 13.22 -3.63 0.91
C GLY A 346 12.18 -4.67 1.31
N ARG A 347 10.92 -4.23 1.52
CA ARG A 347 9.69 -4.86 0.97
C ARG A 347 8.38 -4.38 1.61
N ASP A 348 8.39 -3.77 2.79
CA ASP A 348 7.13 -3.49 3.52
C ASP A 348 6.69 -2.03 3.54
N ASN A 349 7.43 -1.12 2.88
CA ASN A 349 7.09 0.30 2.83
C ASN A 349 7.12 0.91 1.42
N ILE A 350 6.77 0.13 0.40
CA ILE A 350 6.73 0.57 -1.01
C ILE A 350 5.75 1.74 -1.23
N PHE A 351 4.85 2.00 -0.28
CA PHE A 351 3.96 3.16 -0.32
C PHE A 351 4.64 4.47 0.12
N TYR A 352 5.72 4.44 0.90
CA TYR A 352 6.30 5.66 1.45
C TYR A 352 7.15 6.44 0.42
N PRO A 353 8.07 5.83 -0.35
CA PRO A 353 8.73 6.53 -1.47
C PRO A 353 7.74 6.95 -2.55
N TYR A 354 6.63 6.21 -2.70
CA TYR A 354 5.68 6.35 -3.79
C TYR A 354 4.54 7.34 -3.52
N ALA A 355 4.00 7.40 -2.30
CA ALA A 355 3.10 8.47 -1.86
C ALA A 355 3.81 9.83 -1.84
N VAL A 356 5.11 9.80 -1.52
CA VAL A 356 6.02 10.95 -1.65
C VAL A 356 6.25 11.33 -3.13
N SER A 357 5.82 10.56 -4.13
CA SER A 357 6.03 10.93 -5.54
C SER A 357 4.83 11.56 -6.23
N ILE A 358 3.64 11.07 -5.90
CA ILE A 358 2.37 11.62 -6.40
C ILE A 358 2.01 12.85 -5.58
N PHE A 359 2.26 12.82 -4.27
CA PHE A 359 1.80 13.85 -3.34
C PHE A 359 2.91 14.78 -2.83
N ASN A 360 4.09 14.77 -3.46
CA ASN A 360 5.20 15.67 -3.13
C ASN A 360 5.75 16.40 -4.38
N ASN A 361 5.07 17.48 -4.74
CA ASN A 361 5.73 18.76 -5.03
C ASN A 361 5.95 19.61 -3.75
N GLY A 362 5.71 19.06 -2.55
CA GLY A 362 5.58 19.88 -1.36
C GLY A 362 5.52 19.10 -0.04
N LYS A 363 6.52 19.40 0.79
CA LYS A 363 7.07 18.63 1.92
C LYS A 363 6.03 18.11 2.91
N VAL A 364 6.39 17.07 3.67
CA VAL A 364 5.78 16.78 4.98
C VAL A 364 6.04 17.99 5.88
N GLY A 365 4.99 18.78 6.14
CA GLY A 365 5.03 19.99 6.98
C GLY A 365 5.49 21.29 6.31
N SER A 366 5.23 21.51 5.01
CA SER A 366 5.53 22.78 4.31
C SER A 366 4.33 23.56 3.78
N PRO A 367 4.47 24.88 3.58
CA PRO A 367 3.38 25.73 3.11
C PRO A 367 2.84 25.38 1.71
N ASP A 368 3.67 24.81 0.84
CA ASP A 368 3.23 24.21 -0.43
C ASP A 368 3.27 22.69 -0.22
N PRO A 369 2.11 21.99 -0.19
CA PRO A 369 2.02 20.55 -0.23
C PRO A 369 2.17 20.09 -1.68
N GLY A 370 2.49 18.82 -1.94
CA GLY A 370 2.52 18.33 -3.31
C GLY A 370 1.17 18.30 -4.02
N ALA A 371 1.01 17.45 -5.04
CA ALA A 371 -0.19 17.44 -5.88
C ALA A 371 -1.44 17.10 -5.05
N CYS A 372 -2.08 18.11 -4.49
CA CYS A 372 -3.32 17.95 -3.76
C CYS A 372 -4.43 17.67 -4.76
N ILE A 373 -5.30 16.75 -4.39
CA ILE A 373 -6.49 16.42 -5.17
C ILE A 373 -7.62 17.26 -4.60
N ASN A 374 -8.30 18.01 -5.46
CA ASN A 374 -9.47 18.79 -5.08
C ASN A 374 -10.71 18.35 -5.86
N THR A 375 -11.86 18.56 -5.24
CA THR A 375 -13.17 18.38 -5.89
C THR A 375 -14.19 19.31 -5.26
N TYR A 376 -15.21 19.68 -6.04
CA TYR A 376 -16.35 20.44 -5.54
C TYR A 376 -17.51 19.49 -5.28
N LEU A 377 -17.88 19.32 -4.01
CA LEU A 377 -18.97 18.45 -3.57
C LEU A 377 -19.83 19.17 -2.54
N ALA A 378 -21.15 19.06 -2.69
CA ALA A 378 -22.14 19.65 -1.78
C ALA A 378 -21.93 21.15 -1.47
N GLY A 379 -21.43 21.92 -2.46
CA GLY A 379 -21.21 23.37 -2.33
C GLY A 379 -19.89 23.77 -1.64
N TYR A 380 -19.02 22.80 -1.34
CA TYR A 380 -17.69 23.04 -0.78
C TYR A 380 -16.62 22.47 -1.69
N GLU A 381 -15.45 23.11 -1.72
CA GLU A 381 -14.23 22.56 -2.29
C GLU A 381 -13.51 21.74 -1.22
N TYR A 382 -13.35 20.45 -1.44
CA TYR A 382 -12.53 19.61 -0.59
C TYR A 382 -11.18 19.43 -1.25
N LYS A 383 -10.10 19.71 -0.51
CA LYS A 383 -8.72 19.59 -0.96
C LYS A 383 -7.99 18.62 -0.04
N VAL A 384 -7.62 17.46 -0.57
CA VAL A 384 -6.82 16.46 0.14
C VAL A 384 -5.39 16.55 -0.35
N CYS A 385 -4.47 16.84 0.57
CA CYS A 385 -3.03 16.81 0.34
C CYS A 385 -2.47 15.63 1.15
N PRO A 386 -2.28 14.45 0.53
CA PRO A 386 -1.84 13.26 1.25
C PRO A 386 -0.51 13.48 1.98
N LEU A 387 -0.35 12.82 3.13
CA LEU A 387 0.78 13.00 4.05
C LEU A 387 0.95 14.43 4.61
N HIS A 388 0.02 15.34 4.34
CA HIS A 388 0.12 16.73 4.78
C HIS A 388 -1.13 17.19 5.55
N SER A 389 -2.20 17.52 4.83
CA SER A 389 -3.42 18.08 5.43
C SER A 389 -4.64 17.92 4.52
N VAL A 390 -5.81 18.06 5.13
CA VAL A 390 -7.09 18.09 4.42
C VAL A 390 -7.79 19.41 4.73
N HIS A 391 -8.27 20.07 3.69
CA HIS A 391 -8.94 21.36 3.76
C HIS A 391 -10.33 21.28 3.14
N GLN A 392 -11.24 22.09 3.68
CA GLN A 392 -12.57 22.34 3.14
C GLN A 392 -12.71 23.85 2.98
N THR A 393 -12.85 24.30 1.73
CA THR A 393 -13.07 25.71 1.41
C THR A 393 -14.53 25.92 0.97
N GLY A 394 -15.21 26.88 1.58
CA GLY A 394 -16.57 27.25 1.18
C GLY A 394 -17.00 28.58 1.78
N ASN A 395 -17.83 29.33 1.05
CA ASN A 395 -18.32 30.66 1.47
C ASN A 395 -17.20 31.64 1.88
N GLY A 396 -16.03 31.56 1.24
CA GLY A 396 -14.87 32.41 1.54
C GLY A 396 -14.06 32.02 2.78
N HIS A 397 -14.41 30.92 3.45
CA HIS A 397 -13.68 30.38 4.58
C HIS A 397 -12.94 29.10 4.22
N ASP A 398 -11.66 29.03 4.58
CA ASP A 398 -10.88 27.79 4.53
C ASP A 398 -10.82 27.14 5.91
N SER A 399 -11.35 25.93 6.01
CA SER A 399 -11.40 25.13 7.22
C SER A 399 -10.45 23.95 7.12
N LEU A 400 -9.42 23.91 7.96
CA LEU A 400 -8.57 22.73 8.13
C LEU A 400 -9.39 21.60 8.74
N LEU A 401 -9.54 20.49 8.03
CA LEU A 401 -10.20 19.29 8.54
C LEU A 401 -9.24 18.45 9.39
N GLY A 402 -7.95 18.45 9.07
CA GLY A 402 -6.93 17.77 9.87
C GLY A 402 -5.54 17.80 9.21
N LYS A 403 -4.51 17.52 10.00
CA LYS A 403 -3.13 17.27 9.58
C LYS A 403 -2.85 15.78 9.61
N TYR A 404 -1.98 15.30 8.73
CA TYR A 404 -1.65 13.89 8.64
C TYR A 404 -1.09 13.35 9.96
N GLU A 405 -1.59 12.19 10.38
CA GLU A 405 -1.18 11.52 11.61
C GLU A 405 -0.62 10.13 11.33
N SER A 406 -1.37 9.29 10.62
CA SER A 406 -0.96 7.92 10.35
C SER A 406 -1.60 7.37 9.08
N MET A 407 -1.10 6.22 8.64
CA MET A 407 -1.64 5.47 7.52
C MET A 407 -1.62 3.99 7.84
N SER A 408 -2.66 3.29 7.39
CA SER A 408 -2.83 1.86 7.59
C SER A 408 -3.43 1.22 6.35
N GLU A 409 -3.34 -0.10 6.28
CA GLU A 409 -3.95 -0.91 5.24
C GLU A 409 -5.08 -1.74 5.84
N VAL A 410 -6.23 -1.74 5.17
CA VAL A 410 -7.42 -2.48 5.61
C VAL A 410 -7.80 -3.47 4.52
N ILE A 411 -7.81 -4.76 4.86
CA ILE A 411 -8.24 -5.82 3.95
C ILE A 411 -9.73 -5.67 3.68
N LEU A 412 -10.12 -5.79 2.41
CA LEU A 412 -11.51 -5.70 2.00
C LEU A 412 -12.16 -7.10 2.06
N GLU A 413 -13.29 -7.19 2.75
CA GLU A 413 -14.06 -8.43 2.84
C GLU A 413 -14.72 -8.75 1.50
N ARG A 414 -14.71 -10.02 1.12
CA ARG A 414 -15.44 -10.53 -0.03
C ARG A 414 -16.73 -11.19 0.42
N ASP A 415 -17.76 -11.01 -0.38
CA ASP A 415 -19.03 -11.67 -0.18
C ASP A 415 -18.87 -13.17 -0.49
N ASN A 416 -19.16 -14.02 0.49
CA ASN A 416 -18.97 -15.47 0.35
C ASN A 416 -19.83 -16.09 -0.76
N VAL A 417 -20.87 -15.39 -1.23
CA VAL A 417 -21.83 -15.88 -2.24
C VAL A 417 -21.46 -15.44 -3.65
N THR A 418 -21.13 -14.17 -3.83
CA THR A 418 -20.81 -13.58 -5.15
C THR A 418 -19.31 -13.51 -5.41
N GLY A 419 -18.49 -13.59 -4.36
CA GLY A 419 -17.04 -13.36 -4.42
C GLY A 419 -16.65 -11.89 -4.63
N LEU A 420 -17.64 -10.98 -4.72
CA LEU A 420 -17.44 -9.55 -4.91
C LEU A 420 -17.03 -8.88 -3.60
N VAL A 421 -16.20 -7.84 -3.70
CA VAL A 421 -15.79 -7.06 -2.54
C VAL A 421 -16.96 -6.28 -1.96
N ARG A 422 -17.15 -6.38 -0.63
CA ARG A 422 -18.18 -5.65 0.11
C ARG A 422 -17.70 -4.24 0.44
N GLY A 423 -18.65 -3.31 0.43
CA GLY A 423 -18.40 -1.92 0.88
C GLY A 423 -17.58 -1.07 -0.09
N LEU A 424 -17.49 -1.46 -1.37
CA LEU A 424 -16.94 -0.57 -2.39
C LEU A 424 -17.85 0.66 -2.58
N PRO A 425 -17.28 1.86 -2.77
CA PRO A 425 -18.04 3.03 -3.13
C PRO A 425 -18.80 2.82 -4.44
N LYS A 426 -20.01 3.37 -4.53
CA LYS A 426 -20.77 3.39 -5.78
C LYS A 426 -20.40 4.63 -6.57
N LEU A 427 -19.95 4.44 -7.80
CA LEU A 427 -19.74 5.53 -8.74
C LEU A 427 -21.08 6.10 -9.22
N THR A 428 -21.13 7.42 -9.43
CA THR A 428 -22.25 8.08 -10.11
C THR A 428 -22.18 7.83 -11.62
N GLU A 429 -23.30 7.99 -12.32
CA GLU A 429 -23.34 7.87 -13.79
C GLU A 429 -22.33 8.80 -14.48
N ASP A 430 -22.19 10.04 -13.98
CA ASP A 430 -21.21 11.01 -14.49
C ASP A 430 -19.76 10.55 -14.28
N GLN A 431 -19.45 9.95 -13.13
CA GLN A 431 -18.11 9.41 -12.84
C GLN A 431 -17.79 8.23 -13.76
N MET A 432 -18.75 7.33 -13.96
CA MET A 432 -18.60 6.21 -14.90
C MET A 432 -18.41 6.70 -16.34
N ALA A 433 -19.20 7.70 -16.77
CA ALA A 433 -19.07 8.32 -18.10
C ALA A 433 -17.72 9.05 -18.28
N ALA A 434 -17.15 9.58 -17.20
CA ALA A 434 -15.79 10.15 -17.17
C ALA A 434 -14.68 9.08 -17.12
N GLY A 435 -15.02 7.79 -17.19
CA GLY A 435 -14.05 6.69 -17.22
C GLY A 435 -13.47 6.34 -15.84
N TRP A 436 -14.12 6.73 -14.75
CA TRP A 436 -13.66 6.35 -13.42
C TRP A 436 -13.99 4.88 -13.17
N THR A 437 -13.03 4.15 -12.62
CA THR A 437 -13.19 2.75 -12.25
C THR A 437 -12.70 2.53 -10.82
N ILE A 438 -13.42 1.69 -10.08
CA ILE A 438 -13.05 1.26 -8.74
C ILE A 438 -12.93 -0.25 -8.78
N VAL A 439 -11.80 -0.75 -8.34
CA VAL A 439 -11.51 -2.18 -8.32
C VAL A 439 -11.53 -2.69 -6.89
N GLY A 440 -12.19 -3.83 -6.69
CA GLY A 440 -12.14 -4.62 -5.47
C GLY A 440 -10.78 -5.29 -5.28
N GLY A 441 -9.75 -4.47 -5.09
CA GLY A 441 -8.43 -4.95 -4.69
C GLY A 441 -8.47 -5.72 -3.36
N LYS A 442 -7.36 -6.34 -2.97
CA LYS A 442 -7.26 -7.06 -1.69
C LYS A 442 -7.52 -6.15 -0.48
N SER A 443 -7.13 -4.91 -0.59
CA SER A 443 -7.13 -3.95 0.51
C SER A 443 -7.39 -2.54 -0.01
N LYS A 444 -7.78 -1.67 0.92
CA LYS A 444 -7.78 -0.23 0.75
C LYS A 444 -6.76 0.38 1.70
N LEU A 445 -6.34 1.60 1.38
CA LEU A 445 -5.46 2.38 2.25
C LEU A 445 -6.28 3.38 3.02
N VAL A 446 -5.93 3.58 4.28
CA VAL A 446 -6.63 4.47 5.18
C VAL A 446 -5.62 5.43 5.78
N MET A 447 -5.79 6.73 5.52
CA MET A 447 -5.01 7.79 6.15
C MET A 447 -5.86 8.53 7.18
N GLU A 448 -5.31 8.71 8.37
CA GLU A 448 -5.94 9.43 9.46
C GLU A 448 -5.35 10.84 9.57
N PHE A 449 -6.24 11.83 9.70
CA PHE A 449 -5.91 13.24 9.84
C PHE A 449 -6.60 13.83 11.07
N SER A 450 -5.85 14.48 11.95
CA SER A 450 -6.35 15.03 13.21
C SER A 450 -5.85 16.46 13.48
N GLY A 451 -6.31 17.08 14.56
CA GLY A 451 -5.89 18.44 14.94
C GLY A 451 -6.37 19.54 13.99
N GLY A 452 -7.54 19.37 13.36
CA GLY A 452 -8.16 20.36 12.49
C GLY A 452 -8.73 21.57 13.23
N THR A 453 -9.24 22.55 12.47
CA THR A 453 -9.87 23.76 13.00
C THR A 453 -11.02 23.40 13.92
N LYS A 454 -11.10 24.06 15.08
CA LYS A 454 -12.18 23.85 16.06
C LYS A 454 -13.54 24.07 15.41
N CYS A 455 -14.41 23.09 15.57
CA CYS A 455 -15.75 23.08 15.03
C CYS A 455 -16.73 23.73 16.02
N TRP A 456 -17.79 24.35 15.52
CA TRP A 456 -18.79 24.98 16.37
C TRP A 456 -19.51 23.92 17.21
N GLU A 457 -19.44 24.04 18.55
CA GLU A 457 -20.02 23.07 19.50
C GLU A 457 -19.58 21.61 19.23
N GLY A 458 -18.35 21.41 18.78
CA GLY A 458 -17.82 20.08 18.46
C GLY A 458 -16.34 19.93 18.82
N PRO A 459 -15.79 18.72 18.64
CA PRO A 459 -14.37 18.48 18.79
C PRO A 459 -13.57 19.24 17.71
N GLN A 460 -12.25 19.19 17.81
CA GLN A 460 -11.42 19.54 16.67
C GLN A 460 -11.79 18.64 15.49
N ARG A 461 -11.85 19.22 14.29
CA ARG A 461 -12.13 18.46 13.09
C ARG A 461 -11.06 17.37 12.93
N LYS A 462 -11.51 16.23 12.41
CA LYS A 462 -10.65 15.14 11.95
C LYS A 462 -11.22 14.56 10.67
N ALA A 463 -10.36 14.00 9.84
CA ALA A 463 -10.73 13.38 8.58
C ALA A 463 -10.05 12.03 8.44
N LYS A 464 -10.80 11.04 7.95
CA LYS A 464 -10.32 9.74 7.56
C LYS A 464 -10.43 9.64 6.05
N VAL A 465 -9.33 9.40 5.37
CA VAL A 465 -9.29 9.27 3.91
C VAL A 465 -9.11 7.80 3.55
N GLU A 466 -10.09 7.22 2.86
CA GLU A 466 -10.08 5.85 2.39
C GLU A 466 -9.78 5.83 0.88
N ILE A 467 -8.63 5.30 0.49
CA ILE A 467 -8.18 5.22 -0.90
C ILE A 467 -8.39 3.80 -1.43
N PHE A 468 -9.21 3.69 -2.46
CA PHE A 468 -9.49 2.46 -3.20
C PHE A 468 -8.64 2.39 -4.48
N CYS A 469 -8.39 1.17 -4.96
CA CYS A 469 -7.69 0.95 -6.22
C CYS A 469 -8.55 1.44 -7.40
N GLY A 470 -7.92 2.16 -8.32
CA GLY A 470 -8.47 2.51 -9.63
C GLY A 470 -7.43 3.21 -10.49
N GLU A 471 -7.79 3.59 -11.70
CA GLU A 471 -6.83 4.11 -12.69
C GLU A 471 -6.53 5.61 -12.53
N ILE A 472 -7.43 6.35 -11.87
CA ILE A 472 -7.42 7.82 -11.79
C ILE A 472 -7.29 8.25 -10.33
N ASP A 473 -6.59 9.35 -10.09
CA ASP A 473 -6.55 10.00 -8.79
C ASP A 473 -7.76 10.92 -8.63
N GLY A 474 -8.60 10.68 -7.62
CA GLY A 474 -9.81 11.47 -7.45
C GLY A 474 -10.51 11.29 -6.12
N ILE A 475 -11.24 12.32 -5.69
CA ILE A 475 -12.16 12.24 -4.55
C ILE A 475 -13.53 11.84 -5.07
N LEU A 476 -14.03 10.70 -4.61
CA LEU A 476 -15.30 10.09 -4.99
C LEU A 476 -16.46 10.71 -4.22
N ALA A 477 -16.31 10.77 -2.90
CA ALA A 477 -17.35 11.21 -2.00
C ALA A 477 -16.75 11.74 -0.69
N VAL A 478 -17.48 12.65 -0.05
CA VAL A 478 -17.18 13.14 1.29
C VAL A 478 -18.42 12.98 2.14
N LYS A 479 -18.27 12.31 3.28
CA LYS A 479 -19.34 12.02 4.24
C LYS A 479 -18.96 12.59 5.60
N GLU A 480 -19.84 13.35 6.23
CA GLU A 480 -19.69 13.71 7.64
C GLU A 480 -20.34 12.59 8.47
N ALA A 481 -19.52 11.64 8.91
CA ALA A 481 -20.00 10.45 9.62
C ALA A 481 -20.47 10.78 11.04
N GLU A 482 -19.76 11.70 11.70
CA GLU A 482 -20.16 12.32 12.96
C GLU A 482 -19.85 13.80 12.90
N LYS A 483 -20.39 14.59 13.84
CA LYS A 483 -20.15 16.03 13.91
C LYS A 483 -18.64 16.32 13.90
N CYS A 484 -18.18 17.01 12.85
CA CYS A 484 -16.77 17.38 12.64
C CYS A 484 -15.82 16.19 12.36
N GLN A 485 -16.35 15.02 12.00
CA GLN A 485 -15.59 13.84 11.58
C GLN A 485 -15.95 13.48 10.14
N TYR A 486 -14.98 13.62 9.25
CA TYR A 486 -15.20 13.42 7.82
C TYR A 486 -14.61 12.08 7.38
N VAL A 487 -15.33 11.34 6.56
CA VAL A 487 -14.83 10.18 5.82
C VAL A 487 -14.80 10.59 4.35
N ILE A 488 -13.61 10.59 3.76
CA ILE A 488 -13.39 10.95 2.36
C ILE A 488 -13.02 9.67 1.62
N GLU A 489 -13.84 9.31 0.65
CA GLU A 489 -13.60 8.16 -0.24
C GLU A 489 -12.86 8.67 -1.47
N MET A 490 -11.71 8.07 -1.76
CA MET A 490 -10.84 8.41 -2.88
C MET A 490 -10.52 7.18 -3.71
N VAL A 491 -10.17 7.41 -4.96
CA VAL A 491 -9.62 6.40 -5.87
C VAL A 491 -8.23 6.84 -6.30
N SER A 492 -7.30 5.88 -6.43
CA SER A 492 -5.98 6.13 -6.97
C SER A 492 -5.26 4.82 -7.35
N PRO A 493 -4.41 4.82 -8.39
CA PRO A 493 -3.54 3.68 -8.72
C PRO A 493 -2.67 3.25 -7.57
N VAL A 494 -2.41 4.16 -6.62
CA VAL A 494 -1.56 3.92 -5.48
C VAL A 494 -2.05 2.79 -4.58
N ALA A 495 -3.37 2.64 -4.45
CA ALA A 495 -4.00 1.61 -3.65
C ALA A 495 -4.09 0.26 -4.40
N CYS A 496 -3.73 0.21 -5.69
CA CYS A 496 -3.74 -1.05 -6.44
C CYS A 496 -2.58 -1.94 -6.02
N LYS A 497 -2.89 -3.12 -5.51
CA LYS A 497 -1.94 -4.18 -5.17
C LYS A 497 -2.26 -5.44 -5.94
N GLU A 498 -1.24 -6.27 -6.14
CA GLU A 498 -1.42 -7.59 -6.76
C GLU A 498 -2.52 -8.36 -6.02
N LYS A 499 -3.27 -9.14 -6.79
CA LYS A 499 -4.12 -10.20 -6.24
C LYS A 499 -3.20 -11.11 -5.43
N LEU A 500 -3.60 -11.51 -4.22
CA LEU A 500 -2.93 -12.65 -3.59
C LEU A 500 -2.97 -13.80 -4.58
N ASP A 501 -1.79 -14.35 -4.89
CA ASP A 501 -1.67 -15.64 -5.54
C ASP A 501 -2.58 -16.66 -4.85
N LYS A 502 -3.40 -17.33 -5.64
CA LYS A 502 -3.98 -18.66 -5.35
C LYS A 502 -4.46 -18.87 -3.91
N ILE A 503 -5.44 -18.10 -3.46
CA ILE A 503 -6.32 -18.58 -2.38
C ILE A 503 -7.63 -18.91 -3.07
N ASP A 504 -7.98 -20.19 -3.03
CA ASP A 504 -9.08 -20.89 -3.71
C ASP A 504 -8.72 -21.58 -5.05
N GLU A 505 -7.51 -22.16 -5.19
CA GLU A 505 -7.50 -23.59 -5.57
C GLU A 505 -8.05 -24.35 -4.35
N VAL A 506 -9.37 -24.27 -4.13
CA VAL A 506 -10.06 -25.39 -3.49
C VAL A 506 -9.72 -26.55 -4.40
N GLU A 507 -9.09 -27.58 -3.83
CA GLU A 507 -8.81 -28.86 -4.45
C GLU A 507 -9.88 -29.20 -5.48
N ILE A 508 -9.61 -28.86 -6.74
CA ILE A 508 -10.15 -29.62 -7.85
C ILE A 508 -9.41 -30.93 -7.65
N ILE A 509 -10.06 -31.87 -6.97
CA ILE A 509 -9.74 -33.28 -7.07
C ILE A 509 -9.82 -33.53 -8.57
N HIS A 510 -8.66 -33.48 -9.23
CA HIS A 510 -8.50 -34.08 -10.53
C HIS A 510 -8.74 -35.57 -10.30
N ASP A 511 -9.91 -36.03 -10.74
CA ASP A 511 -10.15 -37.44 -11.01
C ASP A 511 -9.08 -37.90 -12.01
N GLU A 512 -8.01 -38.50 -11.50
CA GLU A 512 -7.29 -39.52 -12.24
C GLU A 512 -7.92 -40.88 -11.89
N LEU A 513 -8.84 -41.28 -12.78
CA LEU A 513 -9.21 -42.65 -13.22
C LEU A 513 -9.56 -43.72 -12.18
#